data_AF-A0A2J8TGD9-F1
#
_entry.id   AF-A0A2J8TGD9-F1
#
_cell.length_a   1.000
_cell.length_b   1.000
_cell.length_c   1.000
_cell.angle_alpha   90.00
_cell.angle_beta   90.00
_cell.angle_gamma   90.00
#
_symmetry.space_group_name_H-M   'P 1'
#
loop_
_entity.id
_entity.type
_entity.pdbx_description
1 polymer ?
#
loop_
_entity_poly.entity_id
_entity_poly.type
_entity_poly.pdbx_seq_one_letter_code
_entity_poly.pdbx_strand_id
1 'polypeptide(L)'
;MLLGEARAVLKWADGKMIKNEVDMQVLHLLGPKMEADLEKKPKVAKTRLEETDRRMAKDVMENGETADQTLSLMEQLRGEALKFHKPGENYKTPGYVVTPHTMNLLKQHLEITGGQVRTRFPPEPNGILHIGHAKAINFNFGYAKANNGICFLRFDDTNPEKEEAKFFTAICD
;
A
#
# COMPACT_ATOMS: atom_id res chain seq x y z
N MET A 1 15.51 -18.79 -5.95
CA MET A 1 16.78 -18.05 -6.05
C MET A 1 16.73 -16.82 -5.15
N LEU A 2 15.84 -15.85 -5.42
CA LEU A 2 15.70 -14.59 -4.67
C LEU A 2 15.61 -14.74 -3.14
N LEU A 3 14.72 -15.59 -2.62
CA LEU A 3 14.59 -15.78 -1.16
C LEU A 3 15.86 -16.35 -0.51
N GLY A 4 16.59 -17.21 -1.23
CA GLY A 4 17.82 -17.82 -0.73
C GLY A 4 18.94 -16.79 -0.63
N GLU A 5 19.08 -15.95 -1.67
CA GLU A 5 20.05 -14.85 -1.70
C GLU A 5 19.75 -13.81 -0.62
N ALA A 6 18.48 -13.41 -0.48
CA ALA A 6 18.06 -12.47 0.56
C ALA A 6 18.34 -13.00 1.98
N ARG A 7 18.08 -14.29 2.25
CA ARG A 7 18.40 -14.92 3.54
C ARG A 7 19.89 -15.08 3.79
N ALA A 8 20.71 -15.24 2.75
CA ALA A 8 22.16 -15.31 2.89
C ALA A 8 22.75 -13.98 3.41
N VAL A 9 22.17 -12.86 2.97
CA VAL A 9 22.54 -11.51 3.43
C VAL A 9 21.92 -11.20 4.80
N LEU A 10 20.62 -11.44 4.96
CA LEU A 10 19.85 -11.09 6.15
C LEU A 10 19.61 -12.29 7.07
N LYS A 11 20.69 -12.76 7.73
CA LYS A 11 20.68 -13.97 8.55
C LYS A 11 19.65 -13.97 9.70
N TRP A 12 19.34 -12.79 10.23
CA TRP A 12 18.49 -12.60 11.40
C TRP A 12 17.09 -12.08 11.07
N ALA A 13 16.80 -11.81 9.79
CA ALA A 13 15.50 -11.31 9.38
C ALA A 13 14.46 -12.45 9.33
N ASP A 14 13.22 -12.11 9.68
CA ASP A 14 12.12 -13.06 9.60
C ASP A 14 11.87 -13.50 8.14
N GLY A 15 11.71 -14.80 7.95
CA GLY A 15 11.50 -15.40 6.62
C GLY A 15 10.19 -14.95 5.98
N LYS A 16 9.14 -14.70 6.78
CA LYS A 16 7.86 -14.21 6.25
C LYS A 16 7.99 -12.76 5.77
N MET A 17 8.69 -11.90 6.51
CA MET A 17 8.99 -10.53 6.09
C MET A 17 9.76 -10.48 4.77
N ILE A 18 10.84 -11.29 4.64
CA ILE A 18 11.60 -11.38 3.37
C ILE A 18 10.70 -11.85 2.23
N LYS A 19 9.85 -12.85 2.49
CA LYS A 19 8.93 -13.37 1.48
C LYS A 19 7.95 -12.31 1.00
N ASN A 20 7.31 -11.60 1.92
CA ASN A 20 6.35 -10.56 1.58
C ASN A 20 6.99 -9.44 0.75
N GLU A 21 8.20 -9.02 1.12
CA GLU A 21 8.94 -8.00 0.38
C GLU A 21 9.28 -8.47 -1.04
N VAL A 22 9.81 -9.68 -1.18
CA VAL A 22 10.11 -10.26 -2.50
C VAL A 22 8.86 -10.41 -3.35
N ASP A 23 7.75 -10.90 -2.78
CA ASP A 23 6.50 -11.06 -3.50
C ASP A 23 5.97 -9.70 -4.01
N MET A 24 6.07 -8.64 -3.19
CA MET A 24 5.66 -7.29 -3.57
C MET A 24 6.56 -6.67 -4.65
N GLN A 25 7.88 -6.78 -4.53
CA GLN A 25 8.80 -6.26 -5.56
C GLN A 25 8.65 -7.00 -6.89
N VAL A 26 8.46 -8.32 -6.85
CA VAL A 26 8.18 -9.11 -8.06
C VAL A 26 6.86 -8.69 -8.68
N LEU A 27 5.82 -8.45 -7.88
CA LEU A 27 4.54 -7.94 -8.37
C LEU A 27 4.71 -6.56 -9.04
N HIS A 28 5.49 -5.65 -8.45
CA HIS A 28 5.76 -4.34 -9.06
C HIS A 28 6.55 -4.45 -10.36
N LEU A 29 7.49 -5.39 -10.45
CA LEU A 29 8.33 -5.60 -11.62
C LEU A 29 7.59 -6.28 -12.78
N LEU A 30 6.84 -7.34 -12.48
CA LEU A 30 6.20 -8.18 -13.50
C LEU A 30 4.74 -7.79 -13.76
N GLY A 31 4.11 -7.08 -12.84
CA GLY A 31 2.67 -6.84 -12.87
C GLY A 31 1.84 -8.05 -12.41
N PRO A 32 0.50 -7.99 -12.58
CA PRO A 32 -0.37 -9.08 -12.19
C PRO A 32 -0.07 -10.35 -13.00
N LYS A 33 -0.16 -11.51 -12.34
CA LYS A 33 0.03 -12.80 -13.02
C LYS A 33 -1.06 -13.02 -14.06
N MET A 34 -0.66 -13.35 -15.28
CA MET A 34 -1.56 -13.63 -16.39
C MET A 34 -1.76 -15.14 -16.57
N GLU A 35 -2.75 -15.55 -17.37
CA GLU A 35 -3.02 -16.97 -17.64
C GLU A 35 -1.82 -17.70 -18.28
N ALA A 36 -1.03 -17.00 -19.08
CA ALA A 36 0.21 -17.53 -19.67
C ALA A 36 1.26 -17.93 -18.61
N ASP A 37 1.25 -17.31 -17.43
CA ASP A 37 2.18 -17.64 -16.33
C ASP A 37 1.78 -18.92 -15.58
N LEU A 38 0.55 -19.42 -15.81
CA LEU A 38 0.00 -20.62 -15.17
C LEU A 38 0.36 -21.91 -15.92
N GLU A 39 0.96 -21.81 -17.10
CA GLU A 39 1.48 -22.96 -17.83
C GLU A 39 2.61 -23.63 -17.04
N LYS A 40 2.33 -24.80 -16.48
CA LYS A 40 3.26 -25.49 -15.57
C LYS A 40 4.41 -26.15 -16.34
N LYS A 41 5.65 -25.79 -16.00
CA LYS A 41 6.79 -26.71 -16.14
C LYS A 41 6.60 -27.91 -15.19
N PRO A 42 6.96 -29.15 -15.58
CA PRO A 42 6.68 -30.36 -14.81
C PRO A 42 7.39 -30.31 -13.44
N LYS A 43 6.62 -30.48 -12.35
CA LYS A 43 7.15 -30.51 -10.98
C LYS A 43 7.13 -31.93 -10.42
N VAL A 44 8.28 -32.36 -9.90
CA VAL A 44 8.42 -33.55 -9.04
C VAL A 44 7.81 -33.24 -7.67
N ALA A 45 6.94 -34.14 -7.20
CA ALA A 45 6.16 -33.98 -5.99
C ALA A 45 6.99 -34.16 -4.70
N LYS A 46 6.72 -33.33 -3.68
CA LYS A 46 6.98 -33.67 -2.28
C LYS A 46 5.77 -33.29 -1.42
N THR A 47 5.29 -34.29 -0.71
CA THR A 47 4.13 -34.32 0.19
C THR A 47 4.40 -33.52 1.47
N ARG A 48 3.40 -32.80 2.00
CA ARG A 48 3.41 -32.33 3.39
C ARG A 48 1.99 -32.34 3.96
N LEU A 49 1.91 -32.85 5.19
CA LEU A 49 0.73 -33.16 6.00
C LEU A 49 0.03 -31.90 6.54
N GLU A 50 -1.27 -32.05 6.78
CA GLU A 50 -2.22 -31.09 7.35
C GLU A 50 -2.04 -30.93 8.86
N GLU A 51 -2.20 -29.71 9.38
CA GLU A 51 -2.45 -29.45 10.80
C GLU A 51 -3.58 -28.44 10.98
N THR A 52 -4.39 -28.74 11.99
CA THR A 52 -5.74 -28.24 12.27
C THR A 52 -5.82 -26.90 13.01
N ASP A 53 -6.94 -26.25 12.72
CA ASP A 53 -7.59 -25.08 13.31
C ASP A 53 -7.50 -24.96 14.85
N ARG A 54 -7.17 -23.76 15.36
CA ARG A 54 -7.46 -23.32 16.73
C ARG A 54 -7.90 -21.86 16.74
N ARG A 55 -9.19 -21.67 17.02
CA ARG A 55 -9.80 -20.41 17.48
C ARG A 55 -9.34 -20.10 18.90
N MET A 56 -9.04 -18.83 19.20
CA MET A 56 -9.28 -18.25 20.51
C MET A 56 -9.81 -16.82 20.35
N ALA A 57 -10.94 -16.56 20.99
CA ALA A 57 -11.44 -15.25 21.34
C ALA A 57 -11.22 -15.06 22.85
N LYS A 58 -10.82 -13.84 23.27
CA LYS A 58 -11.36 -13.19 24.47
C LYS A 58 -10.97 -11.71 24.53
N ASP A 59 -11.99 -10.92 24.88
CA ASP A 59 -12.01 -9.48 25.18
C ASP A 59 -11.16 -9.09 26.40
N VAL A 60 -10.79 -7.81 26.50
CA VAL A 60 -11.09 -6.92 27.64
C VAL A 60 -11.13 -5.46 27.15
N MET A 61 -12.23 -4.76 27.47
CA MET A 61 -12.36 -3.29 27.43
C MET A 61 -11.64 -2.67 28.63
N GLU A 62 -10.94 -1.56 28.43
CA GLU A 62 -10.61 -0.66 29.53
C GLU A 62 -10.86 0.79 29.10
N ASN A 63 -11.76 1.46 29.83
CA ASN A 63 -11.97 2.90 29.77
C ASN A 63 -10.86 3.58 30.60
N GLY A 64 -10.24 4.62 30.07
CA GLY A 64 -9.33 5.49 30.81
C GLY A 64 -9.19 6.85 30.11
N GLU A 65 -9.46 7.91 30.87
CA GLU A 65 -9.60 9.30 30.43
C GLU A 65 -8.29 9.97 29.97
N THR A 66 -8.47 10.93 29.06
CA THR A 66 -7.65 12.10 28.67
C THR A 66 -6.20 12.23 29.14
N ALA A 67 -5.28 12.26 28.16
CA ALA A 67 -4.09 13.12 28.18
C ALA A 67 -3.84 13.64 26.76
N ASP A 68 -3.62 14.95 26.62
CA ASP A 68 -3.18 15.62 25.39
C ASP A 68 -1.74 15.20 25.08
N GLN A 69 -1.57 13.94 24.67
CA GLN A 69 -0.32 13.43 24.13
C GLN A 69 -0.46 13.49 22.62
N THR A 70 0.26 14.41 22.00
CA THR A 70 0.40 14.45 20.55
C THR A 70 1.10 13.16 20.12
N LEU A 71 0.30 12.21 19.61
CA LEU A 71 0.80 10.98 19.01
C LEU A 71 1.78 11.33 17.89
N SER A 72 2.72 10.43 17.60
CA SER A 72 3.59 10.60 16.44
C SER A 72 2.75 10.71 15.17
N LEU A 73 3.21 11.51 14.20
CA LEU A 73 2.53 11.66 12.90
C LEU A 73 2.21 10.31 12.25
N MET A 74 3.15 9.35 12.37
CA MET A 74 2.98 8.00 11.82
C MET A 74 1.90 7.20 12.54
N GLU A 75 1.72 7.42 13.84
CA GLU A 75 0.68 6.76 14.64
C GLU A 75 -0.69 7.36 14.34
N GLN A 76 -0.76 8.68 14.21
CA GLN A 76 -1.97 9.38 13.80
C GLN A 76 -2.43 8.98 12.39
N LEU A 77 -1.50 8.65 11.49
CA LEU A 77 -1.80 8.26 10.11
C LEU A 77 -2.02 6.76 9.90
N ARG A 78 -2.02 5.93 10.95
CA ARG A 78 -2.42 4.52 10.81
C ARG A 78 -3.89 4.43 10.40
N GLY A 79 -4.21 3.56 9.45
CA GLY A 79 -5.57 3.42 8.91
C GLY A 79 -6.64 3.13 9.97
N GLU A 80 -6.25 2.44 11.06
CA GLU A 80 -7.11 2.17 12.22
C GLU A 80 -7.47 3.45 13.00
N ALA A 81 -6.53 4.39 13.14
CA ALA A 81 -6.76 5.67 13.82
C ALA A 81 -7.66 6.59 13.00
N LEU A 82 -7.57 6.53 11.66
CA LEU A 82 -8.35 7.37 10.74
C LEU A 82 -9.68 6.74 10.29
N LYS A 83 -9.98 5.50 10.71
CA LYS A 83 -11.17 4.74 10.30
C LYS A 83 -11.31 4.62 8.77
N PHE A 84 -10.19 4.54 8.06
CA PHE A 84 -10.21 4.32 6.61
C PHE A 84 -10.43 2.84 6.28
N HIS A 85 -11.04 2.61 5.12
CA HIS A 85 -11.25 1.26 4.59
C HIS A 85 -9.90 0.58 4.28
N LYS A 86 -9.86 -0.74 4.38
CA LYS A 86 -8.71 -1.52 3.93
C LYS A 86 -8.68 -1.59 2.40
N PRO A 87 -7.50 -1.75 1.76
CA PRO A 87 -7.41 -1.95 0.31
C PRO A 87 -8.33 -3.08 -0.17
N GLY A 88 -9.10 -2.82 -1.23
CA GLY A 88 -10.13 -3.74 -1.76
C GLY A 88 -11.49 -3.67 -1.07
N GLU A 89 -11.64 -2.90 0.02
CA GLU A 89 -12.90 -2.76 0.76
C GLU A 89 -13.62 -1.42 0.52
N ASN A 90 -13.39 -0.81 -0.65
CA ASN A 90 -13.94 0.51 -1.00
C ASN A 90 -15.47 0.58 -0.85
N TYR A 91 -16.17 -0.54 -1.11
CA TYR A 91 -17.62 -0.67 -0.99
C TYR A 91 -18.18 -0.43 0.43
N LYS A 92 -17.34 -0.37 1.46
CA LYS A 92 -17.75 -0.07 2.84
C LYS A 92 -17.78 1.43 3.15
N THR A 93 -17.22 2.28 2.27
CA THR A 93 -17.15 3.72 2.54
C THR A 93 -18.50 4.42 2.27
N PRO A 94 -18.83 5.47 3.03
CA PRO A 94 -20.05 6.25 2.79
C PRO A 94 -20.09 6.81 1.37
N GLY A 95 -21.24 6.65 0.69
CA GLY A 95 -21.45 7.16 -0.68
C GLY A 95 -20.85 6.30 -1.79
N TYR A 96 -20.25 5.15 -1.48
CA TYR A 96 -19.74 4.24 -2.52
C TYR A 96 -20.89 3.58 -3.29
N VAL A 97 -20.83 3.63 -4.63
CA VAL A 97 -21.83 3.01 -5.50
C VAL A 97 -21.39 1.59 -5.86
N VAL A 98 -22.17 0.60 -5.41
CA VAL A 98 -21.97 -0.80 -5.79
C VAL A 98 -22.75 -1.11 -7.06
N THR A 99 -22.04 -1.36 -8.14
CA THR A 99 -22.57 -1.79 -9.44
C THR A 99 -22.43 -3.30 -9.61
N PRO A 100 -23.06 -3.91 -10.63
CA PRO A 100 -22.88 -5.34 -10.92
C PRO A 100 -21.42 -5.75 -11.19
N HIS A 101 -20.56 -4.78 -11.55
CA HIS A 101 -19.14 -5.04 -11.84
C HIS A 101 -18.21 -4.75 -10.65
N THR A 102 -18.69 -4.13 -9.57
CA THR A 102 -17.85 -3.66 -8.46
C THR A 102 -16.97 -4.76 -7.88
N MET A 103 -17.53 -5.93 -7.59
CA MET A 103 -16.76 -7.02 -6.97
C MET A 103 -15.69 -7.57 -7.92
N ASN A 104 -15.98 -7.62 -9.23
CA ASN A 104 -14.99 -8.03 -10.22
C ASN A 104 -13.86 -6.99 -10.37
N LEU A 105 -14.21 -5.70 -10.41
CA LEU A 105 -13.25 -4.61 -10.48
C LEU A 105 -12.34 -4.57 -9.24
N LEU A 106 -12.89 -4.81 -8.04
CA LEU A 106 -12.11 -4.89 -6.80
C LEU A 106 -11.19 -6.12 -6.78
N LYS A 107 -11.64 -7.25 -7.33
CA LYS A 107 -10.79 -8.43 -7.49
C LYS A 107 -9.58 -8.14 -8.40
N GLN A 108 -9.83 -7.57 -9.58
CA GLN A 108 -8.77 -7.16 -10.51
C GLN A 108 -7.83 -6.13 -9.87
N HIS A 109 -8.39 -5.18 -9.12
CA HIS A 109 -7.61 -4.21 -8.36
C HIS A 109 -6.65 -4.88 -7.36
N LEU A 110 -7.11 -5.89 -6.62
CA LEU A 110 -6.26 -6.62 -5.67
C LEU A 110 -5.18 -7.45 -6.36
N GLU A 111 -5.47 -8.00 -7.55
CA GLU A 111 -4.47 -8.71 -8.36
C GLU A 111 -3.34 -7.76 -8.83
N ILE A 112 -3.68 -6.52 -9.19
CA ILE A 112 -2.71 -5.50 -9.60
C ILE A 112 -1.93 -4.93 -8.42
N THR A 113 -2.59 -4.73 -7.28
CA THR A 113 -2.00 -3.98 -6.15
C THR A 113 -1.42 -4.87 -5.06
N GLY A 114 -1.76 -6.16 -5.04
CA GLY A 114 -1.40 -7.06 -3.94
C GLY A 114 -2.07 -6.68 -2.62
N GLY A 115 -3.14 -5.87 -2.65
CA GLY A 115 -3.76 -5.31 -1.44
C GLY A 115 -2.93 -4.23 -0.75
N GLN A 116 -1.95 -3.64 -1.44
CA GLN A 116 -1.12 -2.56 -0.92
C GLN A 116 -1.85 -1.21 -0.97
N VAL A 117 -1.68 -0.37 0.07
CA VAL A 117 -2.15 1.02 0.06
C VAL A 117 -1.45 1.83 -1.03
N ARG A 118 -2.20 2.58 -1.82
CA ARG A 118 -1.67 3.44 -2.90
C ARG A 118 -2.29 4.83 -2.80
N THR A 119 -1.47 5.85 -2.52
CA THR A 119 -1.88 7.26 -2.49
C THR A 119 -1.22 8.03 -3.63
N ARG A 120 -1.59 9.30 -3.82
CA ARG A 120 -0.92 10.18 -4.79
C ARG A 120 -0.86 11.61 -4.26
N PHE A 121 0.22 12.31 -4.54
CA PHE A 121 0.31 13.75 -4.39
C PHE A 121 0.39 14.37 -5.80
N PRO A 122 -0.66 15.10 -6.25
CA PRO A 122 -0.71 15.64 -7.60
C PRO A 122 -0.55 17.17 -7.66
N PRO A 123 0.67 17.71 -7.56
CA PRO A 123 0.90 19.13 -7.74
C PRO A 123 0.86 19.51 -9.22
N GLU A 124 0.49 20.75 -9.51
CA GLU A 124 0.72 21.33 -10.85
C GLU A 124 2.23 21.52 -11.06
N PRO A 125 2.79 21.17 -12.23
CA PRO A 125 4.24 21.25 -12.49
C PRO A 125 4.80 22.68 -12.45
N ASN A 126 3.95 23.68 -12.72
CA ASN A 126 4.29 25.11 -12.64
C ASN A 126 3.87 25.75 -11.32
N GLY A 127 3.30 24.98 -10.40
CA GLY A 127 2.79 25.48 -9.13
C GLY A 127 3.91 25.82 -8.13
N ILE A 128 3.63 26.77 -7.24
CA ILE A 128 4.51 27.07 -6.09
C ILE A 128 3.95 26.38 -4.85
N LEU A 129 4.72 25.46 -4.29
CA LEU A 129 4.36 24.83 -3.03
C LEU A 129 4.48 25.83 -1.87
N HIS A 130 3.34 26.14 -1.25
CA HIS A 130 3.27 26.84 0.03
C HIS A 130 2.97 25.88 1.20
N ILE A 131 2.94 26.40 2.44
CA ILE A 131 2.75 25.62 3.68
C ILE A 131 1.49 24.72 3.70
N GLY A 132 0.45 25.06 2.94
CA GLY A 132 -0.75 24.22 2.80
C GLY A 132 -0.42 22.86 2.17
N HIS A 133 0.54 22.82 1.23
CA HIS A 133 1.01 21.59 0.62
C HIS A 133 1.76 20.71 1.61
N ALA A 134 2.36 21.25 2.67
CA ALA A 134 2.99 20.43 3.71
C ALA A 134 1.99 19.46 4.33
N LYS A 135 0.72 19.87 4.54
CA LYS A 135 -0.33 18.96 5.00
C LYS A 135 -0.64 17.87 3.97
N ALA A 136 -0.76 18.24 2.69
CA ALA A 136 -1.05 17.30 1.62
C ALA A 136 0.09 16.27 1.42
N ILE A 137 1.34 16.72 1.49
CA ILE A 137 2.54 15.87 1.40
C ILE A 137 2.57 14.91 2.59
N ASN A 138 2.53 15.43 3.82
CA ASN A 138 2.57 14.59 5.02
C ASN A 138 1.42 13.60 5.07
N PHE A 139 0.23 14.00 4.63
CA PHE A 139 -0.92 13.10 4.60
C PHE A 139 -0.74 12.01 3.53
N ASN A 140 -0.45 12.36 2.28
CA ASN A 140 -0.39 11.37 1.20
C ASN A 140 0.81 10.42 1.34
N PHE A 141 2.01 10.96 1.54
CA PHE A 141 3.23 10.15 1.72
C PHE A 141 3.26 9.48 3.08
N GLY A 142 2.86 10.18 4.14
CA GLY A 142 2.83 9.63 5.50
C GLY A 142 1.79 8.53 5.64
N TYR A 143 0.59 8.66 5.05
CA TYR A 143 -0.42 7.61 5.09
C TYR A 143 0.06 6.35 4.35
N ALA A 144 0.67 6.50 3.17
CA ALA A 144 1.30 5.37 2.49
C ALA A 144 2.38 4.72 3.37
N LYS A 145 3.30 5.52 3.92
CA LYS A 145 4.39 5.02 4.77
C LYS A 145 3.88 4.31 6.04
N ALA A 146 2.83 4.84 6.67
CA ALA A 146 2.26 4.32 7.91
C ALA A 146 1.49 3.00 7.70
N ASN A 147 1.09 2.71 6.46
CA ASN A 147 0.27 1.55 6.12
C ASN A 147 0.94 0.66 5.05
N ASN A 148 2.29 0.63 5.02
CA ASN A 148 3.10 -0.19 4.12
C ASN A 148 2.76 -0.05 2.63
N GLY A 149 2.32 1.16 2.25
CA GLY A 149 1.90 1.55 0.93
C GLY A 149 2.96 2.30 0.13
N ILE A 150 2.55 2.75 -1.05
CA ILE A 150 3.32 3.63 -1.93
C ILE A 150 2.54 4.91 -2.23
N CYS A 151 3.25 6.01 -2.46
CA CYS A 151 2.67 7.28 -2.89
C CYS A 151 3.27 7.67 -4.24
N PHE A 152 2.41 8.02 -5.19
CA PHE A 152 2.82 8.55 -6.49
C PHE A 152 2.92 10.07 -6.43
N LEU A 153 4.09 10.64 -6.71
CA LEU A 153 4.19 12.02 -7.16
C LEU A 153 3.71 12.07 -8.61
N ARG A 154 2.52 12.63 -8.83
CA ARG A 154 1.88 12.64 -10.15
C ARG A 154 1.55 14.06 -10.57
N PHE A 155 2.48 14.71 -11.26
CA PHE A 155 2.27 16.05 -11.79
C PHE A 155 0.95 16.15 -12.56
N ASP A 156 0.19 17.21 -12.30
CA ASP A 156 -1.03 17.53 -13.04
C ASP A 156 -0.69 18.42 -14.24
N ASP A 157 -0.23 17.78 -15.31
CA ASP A 157 0.21 18.37 -16.57
C ASP A 157 -0.89 18.37 -17.64
N THR A 158 -2.16 18.32 -17.22
CA THR A 158 -3.31 18.31 -18.13
C THR A 158 -3.45 19.60 -18.95
N ASN A 159 -2.85 20.70 -18.49
CA ASN A 159 -2.82 21.99 -19.18
C ASN A 159 -1.51 22.15 -19.97
N PRO A 160 -1.57 22.42 -21.29
CA PRO A 160 -0.40 22.64 -22.13
C PRO A 160 0.18 24.05 -21.90
N GLU A 161 0.77 24.28 -20.73
CA GLU A 161 1.47 25.54 -20.42
C GLU A 161 2.98 25.41 -20.65
N LYS A 162 3.67 26.54 -20.79
CA LYS A 162 5.14 26.56 -20.86
C LYS A 162 5.71 26.19 -19.50
N GLU A 163 6.23 24.97 -19.40
CA GLU A 163 6.83 24.45 -18.19
C GLU A 163 8.12 25.22 -17.83
N GLU A 164 8.17 25.78 -16.63
CA GLU A 164 9.41 26.36 -16.10
C GLU A 164 10.08 25.35 -15.18
N ALA A 165 11.21 24.79 -15.62
CA ALA A 165 11.93 23.73 -14.91
C ALA A 165 12.20 24.04 -13.42
N LYS A 166 12.33 25.32 -13.06
CA LYS A 166 12.57 25.76 -11.67
C LYS A 166 11.45 25.35 -10.71
N PHE A 167 10.19 25.33 -11.14
CA PHE A 167 9.06 24.94 -10.30
C PHE A 167 9.00 23.43 -10.15
N PHE A 168 9.21 22.71 -11.26
CA PHE A 168 9.31 21.25 -11.25
C PHE A 168 10.41 20.75 -10.30
N THR A 169 11.62 21.30 -10.41
CA THR A 169 12.73 20.91 -9.52
C THR A 169 12.42 21.26 -8.06
N ALA A 170 11.87 22.45 -7.79
CA ALA A 170 11.51 22.87 -6.45
C ALA A 170 10.36 22.05 -5.81
N ILE A 171 9.52 21.39 -6.62
CA ILE A 171 8.50 20.44 -6.13
C ILE A 171 9.14 19.09 -5.77
N CYS A 172 10.22 18.70 -6.47
CA CYS A 172 10.91 17.44 -6.25
C CYS A 172 11.87 17.49 -5.05
N ASP A 173 12.49 18.64 -4.81
CA ASP A 173 13.41 18.91 -3.69
C ASP A 173 12.70 18.86 -2.32
#